data_AF-A0A940FBL4-F1
#
_entry.id   AF-A0A940FBL4-F1
#
_cell.length_a   1.000
_cell.length_b   1.000
_cell.length_c   1.000
_cell.angle_alpha   90.00
_cell.angle_beta   90.00
_cell.angle_gamma   90.00
#
_symmetry.space_group_name_H-M   'P 1'
#
loop_
_entity.id
_entity.type
_entity.pdbx_description
1 polymer ?
#
loop_
_entity_poly.entity_id
_entity_poly.type
_entity_poly.pdbx_seq_one_letter_code
_entity_poly.pdbx_strand_id
1 'polypeptide(L)'
;MGKNSTKAEKAKRNLEYAKLHKKKASPARRFSRPAPSPAAAPAAGATAGGPSTGAARPMFPAVCSTCGIETTVPFEPTAGKPVQCRNCFQPKARA
;
A
#
# COMPACT_ATOMS: atom_id res chain seq x y z
N MET A 1 31.82 9.50 -12.55
CA MET A 1 30.50 8.92 -12.91
C MET A 1 29.41 9.58 -12.07
N GLY A 2 28.64 10.54 -12.59
CA GLY A 2 27.60 11.23 -11.82
C GLY A 2 26.43 11.59 -12.72
N LYS A 3 25.32 10.87 -12.61
CA LYS A 3 24.13 11.10 -13.43
C LYS A 3 23.34 12.27 -12.84
N ASN A 4 23.76 13.50 -13.15
CA ASN A 4 23.03 14.73 -12.90
C ASN A 4 21.76 14.74 -13.75
N SER A 5 20.77 13.95 -13.34
CA SER A 5 19.50 13.81 -14.07
C SER A 5 18.85 15.18 -14.12
N THR A 6 18.82 15.78 -15.30
CA THR A 6 18.25 17.13 -15.48
C THR A 6 16.81 17.13 -15.00
N LYS A 7 16.35 18.24 -14.42
CA LYS A 7 14.97 18.41 -13.90
C LYS A 7 13.90 18.00 -14.93
N ALA A 8 14.21 18.18 -16.22
CA ALA A 8 13.39 17.75 -17.34
C ALA A 8 13.26 16.22 -17.47
N GLU A 9 14.33 15.45 -17.28
CA GLU A 9 14.27 13.98 -17.33
C GLU A 9 13.50 13.37 -16.16
N LYS A 10 13.68 13.92 -14.95
CA LYS A 10 12.93 13.44 -13.78
C LYS A 10 11.43 13.72 -13.91
N ALA A 11 11.07 14.87 -14.50
CA ALA A 11 9.68 15.20 -14.81
C ALA A 11 9.06 14.24 -15.84
N LYS A 12 9.81 13.89 -16.90
CA LYS A 12 9.37 12.91 -17.91
C LYS A 12 9.13 11.53 -17.30
N ARG A 13 10.01 11.07 -16.41
CA ARG A 13 9.85 9.78 -15.70
C ARG A 13 8.65 9.78 -14.76
N ASN A 14 8.40 10.89 -14.04
CA ASN A 14 7.23 11.01 -13.19
C ASN A 14 5.91 11.04 -14.01
N LEU A 15 5.91 11.73 -15.15
CA LEU A 15 4.78 11.72 -16.09
C LEU A 15 4.51 10.32 -16.63
N GLU A 16 5.55 9.57 -16.95
CA GLU A 16 5.46 8.19 -17.44
C GLU A 16 4.93 7.25 -16.35
N TYR A 17 5.47 7.35 -15.13
CA TYR A 17 4.96 6.62 -13.95
C TYR A 17 3.49 6.93 -13.65
N ALA A 18 3.07 8.19 -13.77
CA ALA A 18 1.67 8.60 -13.59
C ALA A 18 0.75 8.09 -14.70
N LYS A 19 1.25 7.93 -15.94
CA LYS A 19 0.49 7.31 -17.05
C LYS A 19 0.30 5.82 -16.83
N LEU A 20 1.35 5.12 -16.37
CA LEU A 20 1.30 3.69 -16.07
C LEU A 20 0.43 3.37 -14.83
N HIS A 21 0.53 4.19 -13.78
CA HIS A 21 -0.24 4.02 -12.53
C HIS A 21 -1.48 4.91 -12.46
N LYS A 22 -2.00 5.36 -13.61
CA LYS A 22 -3.33 5.94 -13.72
C LYS A 22 -4.34 4.82 -13.49
N LYS A 23 -4.53 4.41 -12.22
CA LYS A 23 -5.70 3.64 -11.79
C LYS A 23 -6.87 4.39 -12.38
N LYS A 24 -7.49 3.81 -13.42
CA LYS A 24 -8.75 4.28 -13.97
C LYS A 24 -9.60 4.57 -12.76
N ALA A 25 -9.97 5.85 -12.58
CA ALA A 25 -10.85 6.25 -11.49
C ALA A 25 -11.93 5.19 -11.41
N SER A 26 -12.00 4.48 -10.27
CA SER A 26 -12.96 3.39 -10.09
C SER A 26 -14.29 3.91 -10.61
N PRO A 27 -14.87 3.32 -11.66
CA PRO A 27 -16.22 3.71 -12.02
C PRO A 27 -17.04 3.35 -10.79
N ALA A 28 -17.61 4.37 -10.16
CA ALA A 28 -18.76 4.16 -9.31
C ALA A 28 -19.69 3.18 -10.05
N ARG A 29 -20.24 2.21 -9.30
CA ARG A 29 -21.31 1.28 -9.70
C ARG A 29 -20.83 0.02 -10.46
N ARG A 30 -20.68 -1.09 -9.74
CA ARG A 30 -20.88 -2.47 -10.28
C ARG A 30 -21.37 -3.48 -9.22
N PHE A 31 -22.23 -3.03 -8.31
CA PHE A 31 -23.23 -3.91 -7.70
C PHE A 31 -24.54 -3.18 -7.80
N SER A 32 -25.40 -3.63 -8.70
CA SER A 32 -26.79 -3.18 -8.80
C SER A 32 -27.49 -3.58 -7.50
N ARG A 33 -27.42 -2.73 -6.48
CA ARG A 33 -28.25 -2.90 -5.28
C ARG A 33 -29.66 -2.46 -5.69
N PRO A 34 -30.66 -3.36 -5.73
CA PRO A 34 -32.03 -2.94 -5.98
C PRO A 34 -32.45 -1.95 -4.88
N ALA A 35 -33.21 -0.93 -5.25
CA ALA A 35 -33.74 0.04 -4.29
C ALA A 35 -34.56 -0.70 -3.22
N PRO A 36 -34.41 -0.39 -1.92
CA PRO A 36 -35.30 -0.93 -0.90
C PRO A 36 -36.70 -0.33 -1.10
N SER A 37 -37.72 -1.17 -1.22
CA SER A 37 -39.13 -0.73 -1.24
C SER A 37 -39.48 0.04 0.04
N PRO A 38 -40.42 1.02 -0.01
CA PRO A 38 -40.61 2.04 1.02
C PRO A 38 -41.31 1.57 2.31
N ALA A 39 -41.26 0.28 2.66
CA ALA A 39 -42.10 -0.29 3.73
C ALA A 39 -41.34 -0.72 5.01
N ALA A 40 -40.04 -0.44 5.17
CA ALA A 40 -39.31 -0.92 6.35
C ALA A 40 -38.26 0.06 6.89
N ALA A 41 -38.68 0.84 7.88
CA ALA A 41 -37.86 1.34 8.98
C ALA A 41 -38.73 1.26 10.25
N PRO A 42 -38.20 1.22 11.50
CA PRO A 42 -36.79 1.18 11.93
C PRO A 42 -36.50 0.13 13.06
N ALA A 43 -35.23 -0.23 13.30
CA ALA A 43 -34.72 -0.68 14.61
C ALA A 43 -33.19 -0.86 14.50
N ALA A 44 -32.38 0.02 15.08
CA ALA A 44 -31.90 -0.09 16.46
C ALA A 44 -31.10 -1.39 16.70
N GLY A 45 -29.78 -1.30 16.54
CA GLY A 45 -28.85 -2.40 16.82
C GLY A 45 -27.41 -2.04 16.50
N ALA A 46 -27.00 -0.79 16.76
CA ALA A 46 -25.60 -0.41 16.70
C ALA A 46 -24.88 -0.96 17.93
N THR A 47 -24.52 -2.24 17.92
CA THR A 47 -23.40 -2.70 18.75
C THR A 47 -22.15 -2.13 18.10
N ALA A 48 -21.73 -0.99 18.65
CA ALA A 48 -20.50 -0.29 18.32
C ALA A 48 -19.28 -1.19 18.60
N GLY A 49 -18.99 -2.11 17.69
CA GLY A 49 -17.62 -2.51 17.41
C GLY A 49 -16.98 -1.30 16.74
N GLY A 50 -16.48 -0.36 17.54
CA GLY A 50 -15.85 0.85 17.05
C GLY A 50 -14.84 0.50 15.95
N PRO A 51 -14.74 1.31 14.88
CA PRO A 51 -13.73 1.06 13.86
C PRO A 51 -12.42 1.01 14.60
N SER A 52 -11.82 -0.18 14.64
CA SER A 52 -10.47 -0.32 15.15
C SER A 52 -9.64 0.46 14.16
N THR A 53 -9.40 1.73 14.47
CA THR A 53 -8.46 2.61 13.82
C THR A 53 -7.10 2.03 14.12
N GLY A 54 -6.81 0.86 13.56
CA GLY A 54 -5.48 0.30 13.47
C GLY A 54 -4.73 1.32 12.65
N ALA A 55 -4.01 2.20 13.33
CA ALA A 55 -3.17 3.20 12.73
C ALA A 55 -2.43 2.53 11.58
N ALA A 56 -2.70 2.96 10.35
CA ALA A 56 -2.09 2.40 9.17
C ALA A 56 -0.59 2.57 9.35
N ARG A 57 0.10 1.48 9.70
CA ARG A 57 1.53 1.53 10.00
C ARG A 57 2.21 2.06 8.73
N PRO A 58 3.02 3.11 8.83
CA PRO A 58 3.70 3.65 7.67
C PRO A 58 4.56 2.55 7.03
N MET A 59 4.43 2.44 5.73
CA MET A 59 5.07 1.43 4.88
C MET A 59 6.24 2.10 4.17
N PHE A 60 7.46 1.63 4.42
CA PHE A 60 8.69 2.24 3.92
C PHE A 60 9.26 1.43 2.75
N PRO A 61 9.71 2.09 1.66
CA PRO A 61 10.43 1.41 0.58
C PRO A 61 11.84 1.02 1.05
N ALA A 62 12.24 -0.23 0.81
CA ALA A 62 13.55 -0.74 1.16
C ALA A 62 14.04 -1.76 0.13
N VAL A 63 15.35 -1.99 0.09
CA VAL A 63 15.98 -2.96 -0.81
C VAL A 63 16.39 -4.21 -0.04
N CYS A 64 16.00 -5.38 -0.54
CA CYS A 64 16.38 -6.68 0.00
C CYS A 64 17.90 -6.87 -0.04
N SER A 65 18.57 -7.04 1.10
CA SER A 65 20.02 -7.24 1.15
C SER A 65 20.48 -8.59 0.57
N THR A 66 19.58 -9.57 0.48
CA THR A 66 19.89 -10.91 -0.06
C THR A 66 19.66 -11.00 -1.56
N CYS A 67 18.62 -10.34 -2.06
CA CYS A 67 18.08 -10.55 -3.40
C CYS A 67 18.06 -9.28 -4.26
N GLY A 68 18.24 -8.09 -3.67
CA GLY A 68 18.30 -6.81 -4.38
C GLY A 68 16.94 -6.24 -4.83
N ILE A 69 15.83 -6.92 -4.55
CA ILE A 69 14.49 -6.49 -4.97
C ILE A 69 13.99 -5.36 -4.06
N GLU A 70 13.29 -4.39 -4.65
CA GLU A 70 12.55 -3.34 -3.94
C GLU A 70 11.31 -3.92 -3.26
N THR A 71 11.19 -3.72 -1.94
CA THR A 71 10.09 -4.23 -1.13
C THR A 71 9.59 -3.15 -0.18
N THR A 72 8.32 -3.25 0.20
CA THR A 72 7.74 -2.36 1.20
C THR A 72 7.74 -3.06 2.55
N VAL A 73 8.34 -2.44 3.56
CA VAL A 73 8.46 -2.98 4.91
C VAL A 73 7.79 -2.07 5.93
N PRO A 74 7.24 -2.63 7.02
CA PRO A 74 6.54 -1.84 8.04
C PRO A 74 7.48 -1.20 9.08
N PHE A 75 8.78 -1.13 8.78
CA PHE A 75 9.83 -0.57 9.63
C PHE A 75 10.80 0.23 8.78
N GLU A 76 11.46 1.23 9.37
CA GLU A 76 12.42 2.05 8.65
C GLU A 76 13.72 1.27 8.39
N PRO A 77 14.23 1.24 7.14
CA PRO A 77 15.50 0.60 6.82
C PRO A 77 16.65 1.36 7.51
N THR A 78 17.25 0.75 8.54
CA THR A 78 18.37 1.32 9.30
C THR A 78 19.69 0.72 8.83
N ALA A 79 20.76 1.52 8.74
CA ALA A 79 22.09 1.12 8.23
C ALA A 79 22.82 0.00 9.02
N GLY A 80 22.21 -0.55 10.08
CA GLY A 80 22.78 -1.65 10.87
C GLY A 80 22.01 -2.96 10.81
N LYS A 81 20.78 -2.98 10.24
CA LYS A 81 19.93 -4.19 10.15
C LYS A 81 19.61 -4.51 8.69
N PRO A 82 19.96 -5.71 8.19
CA PRO A 82 19.68 -6.08 6.80
C PRO A 82 18.18 -6.22 6.60
N VAL A 83 17.66 -5.57 5.55
CA VAL A 83 16.25 -5.71 5.17
C VAL A 83 16.10 -6.95 4.31
N GLN A 84 15.14 -7.80 4.64
CA GLN A 84 14.85 -9.03 3.90
C GLN A 84 13.41 -9.00 3.42
N CYS A 85 13.19 -9.38 2.16
CA CYS A 85 11.85 -9.53 1.62
C CYS A 85 11.15 -10.74 2.24
N ARG A 86 9.83 -10.83 2.05
CA ARG A 86 9.01 -11.93 2.58
C ARG A 86 9.47 -13.32 2.14
N ASN A 87 10.15 -13.41 1.00
CA ASN A 87 10.67 -14.65 0.43
C ASN A 87 12.05 -15.04 1.00
N CYS A 88 12.88 -14.06 1.36
CA CYS A 88 14.21 -14.29 1.95
C CYS A 88 14.18 -14.32 3.49
N PHE A 89 13.13 -13.77 4.10
CA PHE A 89 12.95 -13.77 5.53
C PHE A 89 12.72 -15.20 6.02
N GLN A 90 13.75 -15.78 6.62
CA GLN A 90 13.61 -17.05 7.33
C GLN A 90 13.29 -16.77 8.80
N PRO A 91 12.09 -17.16 9.30
CA PRO A 91 11.83 -17.11 10.71
C PRO A 91 12.79 -18.08 11.39
N LYS A 92 13.73 -17.55 12.18
CA LYS A 92 14.50 -18.39 13.10
C LYS A 92 13.49 -18.99 14.07
N ALA A 93 13.26 -20.30 13.98
CA ALA A 93 12.55 -21.03 15.02
C ALA A 93 13.33 -20.77 16.32
N ARG A 94 12.68 -20.11 17.28
CA ARG A 94 13.28 -19.92 18.59
C ARG A 94 13.40 -21.32 19.19
N ALA A 95 14.64 -21.71 19.52
CA ALA A 95 14.94 -22.92 20.27
C ALA A 95 14.54 -22.74 21.74
#